data_AF-A0A2Z6QC81-F1
#
_entry.id   AF-A0A2Z6QC81-F1
#
_cell.length_a   1.000
_cell.length_b   1.000
_cell.length_c   1.000
_cell.angle_alpha   90.00
_cell.angle_beta   90.00
_cell.angle_gamma   90.00
#
_symmetry.space_group_name_H-M   'P 1'
#
loop_
_entity.id
_entity.type
_entity.pdbx_description
1 polymer ?
#
loop_
_entity_poly.entity_id
_entity_poly.type
_entity_poly.pdbx_seq_one_letter_code
_entity_poly.pdbx_strand_id
1 'polypeptide(L)'
;MVFQFRGLLSSFNFVSKVFNLFQFCEQDYEKAIELYHKAANSGHSYAQYNLALMYEYGKGTEKNINQAIYWYEKSAKQGDQDA
;
A
#
# COMPACT_ATOMS: atom_id res chain seq x y z
N MET A 1 -2.42 16.41 9.39
CA MET A 1 -3.53 17.26 9.87
C MET A 1 -4.18 16.54 11.05
N VAL A 2 -4.08 17.09 12.27
CA VAL A 2 -4.50 16.43 13.51
C VAL A 2 -5.95 16.83 13.81
N PHE A 3 -6.91 15.92 13.64
CA PHE A 3 -8.30 16.16 14.02
C PHE A 3 -8.53 15.67 15.46
N GLN A 4 -8.74 16.60 16.40
CA GLN A 4 -9.33 16.30 17.70
C GLN A 4 -10.86 16.37 17.61
N PHE A 5 -11.56 15.33 18.05
CA PHE A 5 -12.99 15.39 18.34
C PHE A 5 -13.26 14.87 19.75
N ARG A 6 -13.54 15.80 20.66
CA ARG A 6 -14.25 15.53 21.93
C ARG A 6 -15.69 15.98 21.75
N GLY A 7 -16.64 15.03 21.76
CA GLY A 7 -18.07 15.34 21.86
C GLY A 7 -19.00 14.17 21.52
N LEU A 8 -19.71 13.69 22.56
CA LEU A 8 -21.00 12.97 22.56
C LEU A 8 -20.99 11.43 22.44
N LEU A 9 -21.44 10.80 23.54
CA LEU A 9 -21.23 9.38 23.91
C LEU A 9 -22.22 8.35 23.30
N SER A 10 -23.07 8.71 22.33
CA SER A 10 -24.00 7.76 21.68
C SER A 10 -23.82 7.61 20.15
N SER A 11 -23.33 8.63 19.45
CA SER A 11 -22.86 8.54 18.06
C SER A 11 -21.46 7.94 17.94
N PHE A 12 -20.74 7.85 19.06
CA PHE A 12 -19.37 7.38 19.17
C PHE A 12 -19.20 5.95 18.63
N ASN A 13 -20.14 5.04 18.89
CA ASN A 13 -19.99 3.65 18.45
C ASN A 13 -20.03 3.47 16.92
N PHE A 14 -20.84 4.24 16.19
CA PHE A 14 -20.88 4.10 14.73
C PHE A 14 -19.68 4.78 14.07
N VAL A 15 -19.37 6.02 14.46
CA VAL A 15 -18.24 6.77 13.90
C VAL A 15 -16.92 6.10 14.28
N SER A 16 -16.73 5.68 15.53
CA SER A 16 -15.52 4.93 15.92
C SER A 16 -15.46 3.57 15.23
N LYS A 17 -16.58 2.88 14.98
CA LYS A 17 -16.57 1.61 14.22
C LYS A 17 -16.16 1.84 12.76
N VAL A 18 -16.69 2.88 12.09
CA VAL A 18 -16.30 3.24 10.72
C VAL A 18 -14.84 3.69 10.65
N PHE A 19 -14.40 4.52 11.61
CA PHE A 19 -13.02 4.98 11.71
C PHE A 19 -12.05 3.81 11.95
N ASN A 20 -12.37 2.89 12.86
CA ASN A 20 -11.55 1.72 13.12
C ASN A 20 -11.54 0.74 11.94
N LEU A 21 -12.66 0.55 11.24
CA LEU A 21 -12.70 -0.27 10.02
C LEU A 21 -11.84 0.35 8.91
N PHE A 22 -11.93 1.66 8.72
CA PHE A 22 -11.12 2.39 7.76
C PHE A 22 -9.62 2.28 8.09
N GLN A 23 -9.25 2.56 9.35
CA GLN A 23 -7.86 2.46 9.81
C GLN A 23 -7.33 1.01 9.80
N PHE A 24 -8.18 0.02 10.02
CA PHE A 24 -7.83 -1.40 9.89
C PHE A 24 -7.49 -1.75 8.44
N CYS A 25 -8.28 -1.29 7.47
CA CYS A 25 -7.98 -1.49 6.06
C CYS A 25 -6.69 -0.77 5.61
N GLU A 26 -6.40 0.42 6.15
CA GLU A 26 -5.15 1.13 5.85
C GLU A 26 -3.92 0.40 6.43
N GLN A 27 -4.02 -0.14 7.66
CA GLN A 27 -2.95 -0.97 8.25
C GLN A 27 -2.60 -2.21 7.42
N ASP A 28 -3.58 -2.82 6.76
CA ASP A 28 -3.34 -3.98 5.91
C ASP A 28 -2.51 -3.61 4.67
N TYR A 29 -2.74 -2.42 4.09
CA TYR A 29 -1.94 -1.93 2.96
C TYR A 29 -0.53 -1.50 3.36
N GLU A 30 -0.35 -0.89 4.54
CA GLU A 30 0.99 -0.55 5.06
C GLU A 30 1.86 -1.80 5.27
N LYS A 31 1.29 -2.88 5.81
CA LYS A 31 2.01 -4.16 5.96
C LYS A 31 2.25 -4.83 4.61
N ALA A 32 1.27 -4.77 3.69
CA ALA A 32 1.41 -5.35 2.36
C ALA A 32 2.57 -4.71 1.59
N ILE A 33 2.69 -3.38 1.61
CA ILE A 33 3.78 -2.69 0.89
C ILE A 33 5.16 -3.06 1.47
N GLU A 34 5.29 -3.24 2.79
CA GLU A 34 6.53 -3.70 3.41
C GLU A 34 6.91 -5.12 2.96
N LEU A 35 5.95 -6.04 2.94
CA LEU A 35 6.15 -7.41 2.47
C LEU A 35 6.53 -7.45 0.97
N TYR A 36 5.86 -6.64 0.16
CA TYR A 36 6.20 -6.51 -1.26
C TYR A 36 7.59 -5.92 -1.46
N HIS A 37 8.00 -4.91 -0.70
CA HIS A 37 9.38 -4.39 -0.72
C HIS A 37 10.40 -5.48 -0.42
N LYS A 38 10.17 -6.27 0.63
CA LYS A 38 11.07 -7.37 1.00
C LYS A 38 11.19 -8.40 -0.12
N ALA A 39 10.07 -8.85 -0.68
CA ALA A 39 10.06 -9.84 -1.76
C ALA A 39 10.59 -9.27 -3.09
N ALA A 40 10.29 -8.01 -3.40
CA ALA A 40 10.79 -7.32 -4.59
C ALA A 40 12.31 -7.15 -4.56
N ASN A 41 12.87 -6.88 -3.39
CA ASN A 41 14.33 -6.83 -3.17
C ASN A 41 15.00 -8.20 -3.28
N SER A 42 14.30 -9.29 -2.96
CA SER A 42 14.75 -10.66 -3.23
C SER A 42 14.63 -11.07 -4.72
N GLY A 43 14.18 -10.17 -5.60
CA GLY A 43 14.13 -10.43 -7.03
C GLY A 43 12.88 -11.16 -7.50
N HIS A 44 11.79 -11.19 -6.72
CA HIS A 44 10.53 -11.74 -7.19
C HIS A 44 9.81 -10.77 -8.13
N SER A 45 9.71 -11.12 -9.41
CA SER A 45 9.06 -10.32 -10.47
C SER A 45 7.60 -9.96 -10.14
N TYR A 46 6.82 -10.92 -9.61
CA TYR A 46 5.44 -10.68 -9.15
C TYR A 46 5.35 -9.69 -7.99
N ALA A 47 6.31 -9.70 -7.07
CA ALA A 47 6.34 -8.75 -5.96
C ALA A 47 6.69 -7.34 -6.45
N GLN A 48 7.64 -7.23 -7.40
CA GLN A 48 7.98 -5.96 -8.04
C GLN A 48 6.78 -5.37 -8.81
N TYR A 49 6.03 -6.21 -9.54
CA TYR A 49 4.81 -5.78 -10.23
C TYR A 49 3.73 -5.27 -9.27
N ASN A 50 3.45 -6.01 -8.18
CA ASN A 50 2.48 -5.59 -7.19
C ASN A 50 2.90 -4.32 -6.45
N LEU A 51 4.21 -4.17 -6.18
CA LEU A 51 4.76 -2.95 -5.58
C LEU A 51 4.60 -1.73 -6.50
N ALA A 52 4.79 -1.92 -7.82
CA ALA A 52 4.54 -0.88 -8.80
C ALA A 52 3.07 -0.43 -8.80
N LEU A 53 2.12 -1.37 -8.76
CA LEU A 53 0.69 -1.07 -8.63
C LEU A 53 0.37 -0.30 -7.33
N MET A 54 1.01 -0.64 -6.21
CA MET A 54 0.79 0.07 -4.94
C MET A 54 1.18 1.56 -5.06
N TYR A 55 2.31 1.85 -5.72
CA TYR A 55 2.75 3.22 -5.99
C TYR A 55 1.91 3.93 -7.06
N GLU A 56 1.38 3.23 -8.05
CA GLU A 56 0.50 3.81 -9.09
C GLU A 56 -0.83 4.31 -8.52
N TYR A 57 -1.42 3.51 -7.62
CA TYR A 57 -2.73 3.81 -7.01
C TYR A 57 -2.63 4.51 -5.65
N GLY A 58 -1.43 4.61 -5.06
CA GLY A 58 -1.25 5.17 -3.71
C GLY A 58 -1.91 4.31 -2.63
N LYS A 59 -1.83 2.98 -2.75
CA LYS A 59 -2.38 2.05 -1.76
C LYS A 59 -1.31 1.78 -0.70
N GLY A 60 -1.57 2.14 0.56
CA GLY A 60 -0.60 1.98 1.66
C GLY A 60 0.62 2.89 1.57
N THR A 61 0.65 3.82 0.61
CA THR A 61 1.70 4.81 0.41
C THR A 61 1.16 5.96 -0.43
N GLU A 62 1.90 7.06 -0.54
CA GLU A 62 1.54 8.13 -1.46
C GLU A 62 1.73 7.67 -2.91
N LYS A 63 0.82 8.11 -3.78
CA LYS A 63 0.92 7.86 -5.22
C LYS A 63 2.25 8.40 -5.76
N ASN A 64 3.06 7.55 -6.36
CA ASN A 64 4.35 7.90 -6.93
C ASN A 64 4.59 7.17 -8.26
N ILE A 65 4.26 7.84 -9.37
CA ILE A 65 4.39 7.27 -10.71
C ILE A 65 5.84 6.93 -11.07
N ASN A 66 6.82 7.73 -10.61
CA ASN A 66 8.23 7.47 -10.90
C ASN A 66 8.72 6.17 -10.24
N GLN A 67 8.28 5.90 -9.00
CA GLN A 67 8.56 4.64 -8.34
C GLN A 67 7.83 3.46 -8.99
N ALA A 68 6.57 3.66 -9.42
CA ALA A 68 5.84 2.62 -10.15
C ALA A 68 6.57 2.20 -11.44
N ILE A 69 7.02 3.16 -12.26
CA ILE A 69 7.78 2.89 -13.48
C ILE A 69 9.07 2.13 -13.17
N TYR A 70 9.83 2.56 -12.16
CA TYR A 70 11.07 1.87 -11.75
C TYR A 70 10.83 0.39 -11.43
N TRP A 71 9.78 0.07 -10.67
CA TRP A 71 9.48 -1.31 -10.29
C TRP A 71 8.89 -2.13 -11.45
N TYR A 72 8.11 -1.53 -12.35
CA TYR A 72 7.65 -2.19 -13.57
C TYR A 72 8.80 -2.55 -14.50
N GLU A 73 9.74 -1.62 -14.73
CA GLU A 73 10.91 -1.89 -15.57
C GLU A 73 11.78 -3.01 -15.00
N LYS A 74 11.96 -3.02 -13.67
CA LYS A 74 12.72 -4.06 -12.99
C LYS A 74 12.06 -5.43 -13.12
N SER A 75 10.74 -5.49 -12.98
CA SER A 75 9.94 -6.71 -13.15
C SER A 75 9.98 -7.23 -14.60
N ALA A 76 9.81 -6.33 -15.58
CA ALA A 76 9.83 -6.68 -17.00
C ALA A 76 11.20 -7.24 -17.44
N LYS A 77 12.30 -6.66 -16.96
CA LYS A 77 13.66 -7.13 -17.29
C LYS A 77 13.95 -8.54 -16.77
N GLN A 78 13.35 -8.94 -15.64
CA GLN A 78 13.50 -10.31 -15.13
C GLN A 78 12.69 -11.31 -15.94
N GLY A 79 11.46 -10.96 -16.34
CA GLY A 79 10.64 -11.84 -17.18
C GLY A 79 11.25 -12.16 -18.55
N ASP A 80 12.10 -11.27 -19.07
CA ASP A 80 12.83 -11.45 -20.33
C ASP A 80 14.11 -12.32 -20.18
N GLN A 81 14.61 -12.50 -18.95
CA GLN A 81 15.76 -13.39 -18.67
C GLN A 81 15.35 -14.85 -18.45
N ASP A 82 14.09 -15.09 -18.08
CA ASP A 82 13.52 -16.42 -17.88
C ASP A 82 12.88 -17.01 -19.17
N ALA A 83 12.88 -16.26 -20.29
CA ALA A 83 12.31 -16.63 -21.60
C ALA A 83 13.37 -17.09 -22.61
#